data_AF-I4BUG5-F1
#
_entry.id   AF-I4BUG5-F1
#
_cell.length_a   1.000
_cell.length_b   1.000
_cell.length_c   1.000
_cell.angle_alpha   90.00
_cell.angle_beta   90.00
_cell.angle_gamma   90.00
#
_symmetry.space_group_name_H-M   'P 1'
#
loop_
_entity.id
_entity.type
_entity.pdbx_description
1 polymer ?
#
loop_
_entity_poly.entity_id
_entity_poly.type
_entity_poly.pdbx_seq_one_letter_code
_entity_poly.pdbx_strand_id
1 'polypeptide(L)'
;MERRGRGLKGREKAAMLLVSLGPEVASKVYKNLDESTIEMLTMEIAGLRKIQSSQREEVLREAQELLLAKEYMTQGGVDYAKKLLEASLGPERAQEILRRITASLQVRPFDFIRQTDPQQILAFVQNEHPQTIALIISYMEPKQAAQVMGGLPPNLQAEVAKRIASMERVTPEVLREVERVLERKVSTVLSQDFTIAGGLDALVAIINNADRATERNIMEKLEEEDPELAEEVKKRLFVFEDILGLDDRSLQRVLRDVDMKDVALALKGASEALREKFFKNLSKRAVEMLKEDMEYMGPVRVRDVEEAQQKIVNVIRALEEAGEIVIARGGEEELIV
;
A
#
# COMPACT_ATOMS: atom_id res chain seq x y z
N MET A 1 42.25 -6.20 47.78
CA MET A 1 41.44 -6.74 46.67
C MET A 1 39.98 -6.45 46.97
N GLU A 2 39.34 -5.47 46.33
CA GLU A 2 37.88 -5.34 46.37
C GLU A 2 37.34 -4.82 45.03
N ARG A 3 36.88 -5.81 44.25
CA ARG A 3 36.02 -5.81 43.06
C ARG A 3 35.74 -4.47 42.35
N ARG A 4 36.68 -4.05 41.51
CA ARG A 4 36.38 -3.37 40.23
C ARG A 4 35.81 -4.40 39.25
N GLY A 5 34.62 -4.17 38.70
CA GLY A 5 34.10 -4.86 37.51
C GLY A 5 33.01 -5.91 37.74
N ARG A 6 31.76 -5.48 37.89
CA ARG A 6 30.59 -6.13 37.27
C ARG A 6 29.64 -5.02 36.84
N GLY A 7 29.42 -4.85 35.52
CA GLY A 7 28.34 -4.01 35.03
C GLY A 7 27.03 -4.48 35.64
N LEU A 8 26.23 -3.55 36.16
CA LEU A 8 24.93 -3.86 36.76
C LEU A 8 24.06 -4.59 35.74
N LYS A 9 23.47 -5.72 36.13
CA LYS A 9 22.58 -6.46 35.23
C LYS A 9 21.27 -5.69 35.06
N GLY A 10 20.62 -5.80 33.90
CA GLY A 10 19.39 -5.04 33.61
C GLY A 10 18.28 -5.20 34.66
N ARG A 11 18.19 -6.39 35.29
CA ARG A 11 17.27 -6.67 36.39
C ARG A 11 17.59 -5.89 37.67
N GLU A 12 18.86 -5.82 38.04
CA GLU A 12 19.34 -5.04 39.19
C GLU A 12 19.12 -3.54 38.95
N LYS A 13 19.34 -3.06 37.72
CA LYS A 13 19.06 -1.67 37.31
C LYS A 13 17.57 -1.33 37.39
N ALA A 14 16.70 -2.21 36.90
CA ALA A 14 15.25 -2.03 36.98
C ALA A 14 14.75 -1.99 38.43
N ALA A 15 15.25 -2.88 39.29
CA ALA A 15 14.95 -2.87 40.72
C ALA A 15 15.41 -1.56 41.39
N MET A 16 16.64 -1.10 41.11
CA MET A 16 17.15 0.18 41.62
C MET A 16 16.36 1.39 41.12
N LEU A 17 15.92 1.38 39.86
CA LEU A 17 15.07 2.42 39.29
C LEU A 17 13.73 2.50 40.02
N LEU A 18 13.04 1.36 40.21
CA LEU A 18 11.76 1.29 40.90
C LEU A 18 11.84 1.78 42.35
N VAL A 19 12.89 1.40 43.08
CA VAL A 19 13.14 1.90 44.43
C VAL A 19 13.39 3.40 44.43
N SER A 20 14.09 3.92 43.42
CA SER A 20 14.42 5.35 43.30
C SER A 20 13.23 6.22 42.93
N LEU A 21 12.25 5.67 42.20
CA LEU A 21 10.99 6.34 41.85
C LEU A 21 9.96 6.36 43.00
N GLY A 22 10.19 5.54 44.03
CA GLY A 22 9.31 5.43 45.18
C GLY A 22 8.06 4.58 44.94
N PRO A 23 7.36 4.20 46.02
CA PRO A 23 6.30 3.18 45.99
C PRO A 23 5.09 3.59 45.15
N GLU A 24 4.72 4.87 45.15
CA GLU A 24 3.56 5.35 44.40
C GLU A 24 3.73 5.20 42.89
N VAL A 25 4.89 5.62 42.36
CA VAL A 25 5.20 5.54 40.94
C VAL A 25 5.51 4.10 40.53
N ALA A 26 6.28 3.38 41.33
CA ALA A 26 6.59 1.97 41.08
C ALA A 26 5.33 1.10 41.01
N SER A 27 4.30 1.37 41.83
CA SER A 27 3.03 0.65 41.78
C SER A 27 2.30 0.79 40.44
N LYS A 28 2.40 1.97 39.77
CA LYS A 28 1.82 2.18 38.44
C LYS A 28 2.56 1.40 37.38
N VAL A 29 3.87 1.23 37.54
CA VAL A 29 4.69 0.38 36.65
C VAL A 29 4.30 -1.08 36.83
N TYR A 30 4.18 -1.57 38.07
CA TYR A 30 3.80 -2.95 38.39
C TYR A 30 2.44 -3.37 37.81
N LYS A 31 1.46 -2.45 37.72
CA LYS A 31 0.15 -2.74 37.10
C LYS A 31 0.23 -3.13 35.61
N ASN A 32 1.36 -2.86 34.95
CA ASN A 32 1.57 -3.12 33.54
C ASN A 32 2.55 -4.29 33.29
N LEU A 33 2.93 -5.03 34.33
CA LEU A 33 3.86 -6.17 34.25
C LEU A 33 3.14 -7.48 34.51
N ASP A 34 3.66 -8.56 33.94
CA ASP A 34 3.19 -9.92 34.22
C ASP A 34 3.70 -10.43 35.58
N GLU A 35 3.00 -11.43 36.11
CA GLU A 35 3.21 -11.96 37.47
C GLU A 35 4.64 -12.50 37.67
N SER A 36 5.20 -13.15 36.65
CA SER A 36 6.56 -13.70 36.70
C SER A 36 7.63 -12.59 36.80
N THR A 37 7.41 -11.48 36.10
CA THR A 37 8.29 -10.30 36.14
C THR A 37 8.17 -9.56 37.48
N ILE A 38 6.96 -9.47 38.04
CA ILE A 38 6.74 -8.85 39.35
C ILE A 38 7.47 -9.62 40.44
N GLU A 39 7.36 -10.95 40.48
CA GLU A 39 8.06 -11.80 41.46
C GLU A 39 9.58 -11.62 41.36
N MET A 40 10.12 -11.67 40.13
CA MET A 40 11.54 -11.49 39.87
C MET A 40 12.06 -10.12 40.33
N LEU A 41 11.37 -9.03 39.97
CA LEU A 41 11.77 -7.68 40.37
C LEU A 41 11.64 -7.48 41.88
N THR A 42 10.63 -8.08 42.51
CA THR A 42 10.43 -7.99 43.96
C THR A 42 11.53 -8.72 44.72
N MET A 43 11.99 -9.89 44.23
CA MET A 43 13.16 -10.57 44.80
C MET A 43 14.44 -9.74 44.68
N GLU A 44 14.66 -9.11 43.53
CA GLU A 44 15.82 -8.23 43.33
C GLU A 44 15.76 -7.00 44.25
N ILE A 45 14.60 -6.36 44.39
CA ILE A 45 14.39 -5.23 45.31
C ILE A 45 14.65 -5.65 46.77
N ALA A 46 14.16 -6.81 47.19
CA ALA A 46 14.39 -7.32 48.54
C ALA A 46 15.88 -7.63 48.81
N GLY A 47 16.65 -7.96 47.76
CA GLY A 47 18.09 -8.16 47.82
C GLY A 47 18.92 -6.86 47.93
N LEU A 48 18.33 -5.70 47.62
CA LEU A 48 19.04 -4.40 47.65
C LEU A 48 19.22 -3.90 49.10
N ARG A 49 20.39 -4.16 49.69
CA ARG A 49 20.69 -3.72 51.07
C ARG A 49 20.97 -2.21 51.19
N LYS A 50 21.72 -1.62 50.25
CA LYS A 50 22.06 -0.18 50.24
C LYS A 50 22.43 0.25 48.82
N ILE A 51 21.72 1.25 48.30
CA ILE A 51 21.98 1.85 46.99
C ILE A 51 22.91 3.05 47.21
N GLN A 52 24.09 3.06 46.60
CA GLN A 52 24.97 4.23 46.64
C GLN A 52 24.41 5.37 45.77
N SER A 53 24.58 6.63 46.20
CA SER A 53 24.06 7.79 45.46
C SER A 53 24.59 7.86 44.02
N SER A 54 25.85 7.48 43.79
CA SER A 54 26.46 7.41 42.45
C SER A 54 25.78 6.40 41.54
N GLN A 55 25.45 5.20 42.06
CA GLN A 55 24.77 4.16 41.29
C GLN A 55 23.31 4.54 41.01
N ARG A 56 22.66 5.23 41.96
CA ARG A 56 21.31 5.78 41.76
C ARG A 56 21.30 6.80 40.63
N GLU A 57 22.22 7.76 40.65
CA GLU A 57 22.32 8.80 39.62
C GLU A 57 22.63 8.22 38.25
N GLU A 58 23.50 7.20 38.17
CA GLU A 58 23.82 6.51 36.92
C GLU A 58 22.59 5.81 36.33
N VAL A 59 21.84 5.06 37.15
CA VAL A 59 20.63 4.35 36.71
C VAL A 59 19.51 5.31 36.30
N LEU A 60 19.32 6.43 37.03
CA LEU A 60 18.33 7.44 36.68
C LEU A 60 18.68 8.16 35.37
N ARG A 61 19.97 8.47 35.16
CA ARG A 61 20.44 9.10 33.92
C ARG A 61 20.26 8.18 32.71
N GLU A 62 20.66 6.92 32.83
CA GLU A 62 20.47 5.91 31.77
C GLU A 62 18.98 5.70 31.46
N ALA A 63 18.12 5.65 32.47
CA ALA A 63 16.67 5.55 32.27
C ALA A 63 16.10 6.80 31.58
N GLN A 64 16.54 8.00 31.97
CA GLN A 64 16.13 9.25 31.34
C GLN A 64 16.57 9.31 29.86
N GLU A 65 17.79 8.90 29.54
CA GLU A 65 18.30 8.85 28.16
C GLU A 65 17.49 7.87 27.30
N LEU A 66 17.15 6.69 27.84
CA LEU A 66 16.32 5.71 27.14
C LEU A 66 14.87 6.19 26.95
N LEU A 67 14.28 6.84 27.96
CA LEU A 67 12.93 7.40 27.86
C LEU A 67 12.88 8.55 26.85
N LEU A 68 13.87 9.45 26.88
CA LEU A 68 14.00 10.52 25.90
C LEU A 68 14.21 9.96 24.50
N ALA A 69 15.09 8.97 24.31
CA ALA A 69 15.29 8.31 23.01
C ALA A 69 13.99 7.69 22.48
N LYS A 70 13.15 7.12 23.35
CA LYS A 70 11.85 6.55 22.99
C LYS A 70 10.80 7.62 22.70
N GLU A 71 10.77 8.73 23.44
CA GLU A 71 9.93 9.90 23.13
C GLU A 71 10.34 10.59 21.82
N TYR A 72 11.64 10.69 21.52
CA TYR A 72 12.17 11.20 20.25
C TYR A 72 11.85 10.30 19.06
N MET A 73 11.73 8.98 19.26
CA MET A 73 11.24 8.06 18.23
C MET A 73 9.72 8.15 18.02
N THR A 74 8.97 8.68 18.99
CA THR A 74 7.50 8.72 18.95
C THR A 74 6.94 10.11 18.62
N GLN A 75 7.75 11.18 18.72
CA GLN A 75 7.39 12.54 18.26
C GLN A 75 8.41 13.07 17.24
N GLY A 76 8.25 12.68 15.97
CA GLY A 76 8.69 13.50 14.85
C GLY A 76 7.74 14.69 14.70
N GLY A 77 8.24 15.94 14.75
CA GLY A 77 7.39 17.13 14.66
C GLY A 77 8.18 18.45 14.58
N VAL A 78 7.47 19.50 14.13
CA VAL A 78 8.02 20.85 13.82
C VAL A 78 8.73 21.48 15.03
N ASP A 79 8.29 21.20 16.26
CA ASP A 79 8.91 21.74 17.48
C ASP A 79 10.27 21.14 17.82
N TYR A 80 10.51 19.87 17.48
CA TYR A 80 11.83 19.24 17.61
C TYR A 80 12.79 19.75 16.55
N ALA A 81 12.33 19.82 15.29
CA ALA A 81 13.08 20.45 14.21
C ALA A 81 13.42 21.91 14.54
N LYS A 82 12.50 22.65 15.18
CA LYS A 82 12.73 24.01 15.65
C LYS A 82 13.84 24.10 16.68
N LYS A 83 13.77 23.31 17.77
CA LYS A 83 14.81 23.32 18.81
C LYS A 83 16.18 22.89 18.26
N LEU A 84 16.21 21.92 17.35
CA LEU A 84 17.44 21.48 16.68
C LEU A 84 18.05 22.57 15.78
N LEU A 85 17.21 23.25 15.00
CA LEU A 85 17.64 24.37 14.15
C LEU A 85 18.09 25.57 14.99
N GLU A 86 17.38 25.91 16.07
CA GLU A 86 17.74 27.01 16.97
C GLU A 86 19.08 26.72 17.67
N ALA A 87 19.31 25.48 18.12
CA ALA A 87 20.55 25.07 18.76
C ALA A 87 21.74 25.00 17.79
N SER A 88 21.51 24.64 16.52
CA SER A 88 22.58 24.42 15.54
C SER A 88 22.92 25.67 14.71
N LEU A 89 21.95 26.55 14.45
CA LEU A 89 22.07 27.65 13.49
C LEU A 89 21.72 29.03 14.09
N GLY A 90 21.31 29.08 15.35
CA GLY A 90 20.87 30.30 16.03
C GLY A 90 19.41 30.68 15.75
N PRO A 91 18.79 31.50 16.62
CA PRO A 91 17.34 31.72 16.64
C PRO A 91 16.80 32.41 15.38
N GLU A 92 17.55 33.35 14.80
CA GLU A 92 17.12 34.11 13.62
C GLU A 92 17.11 33.24 12.35
N ARG A 93 18.19 32.49 12.11
CA ARG A 93 18.32 31.57 10.96
C ARG A 93 17.35 30.40 11.07
N ALA A 94 17.15 29.90 12.29
CA ALA A 94 16.16 28.86 12.57
C ALA A 94 14.74 29.35 12.27
N GLN A 95 14.37 30.56 12.68
CA GLN A 95 13.06 31.14 12.34
C GLN A 95 12.86 31.32 10.84
N GLU A 96 13.89 31.70 10.09
CA GLU A 96 13.81 31.84 8.62
C GLU A 96 13.60 30.47 7.94
N ILE A 97 14.36 29.46 8.34
CA ILE A 97 14.23 28.09 7.84
C ILE A 97 12.88 27.49 8.24
N LEU A 98 12.44 27.70 9.47
CA LEU A 98 11.14 27.27 9.95
C LEU A 98 10.01 27.99 9.23
N ARG A 99 10.09 29.30 8.97
CA ARG A 99 9.09 30.01 8.17
C ARG A 99 8.99 29.42 6.76
N ARG A 100 10.13 29.08 6.14
CA ARG A 100 10.16 28.44 4.82
C ARG A 100 9.59 27.01 4.86
N ILE A 101 9.95 26.23 5.88
CA ILE A 101 9.47 24.87 6.09
C ILE A 101 7.98 24.85 6.45
N THR A 102 7.50 25.74 7.32
CA THR A 102 6.09 25.94 7.65
C THR A 102 5.31 26.48 6.47
N ALA A 103 5.90 27.32 5.60
CA ALA A 103 5.25 27.71 4.34
C ALA A 103 5.14 26.52 3.36
N SER A 104 6.10 25.58 3.37
CA SER A 104 6.00 24.32 2.62
C SER A 104 5.13 23.23 3.30
N LEU A 105 4.95 23.31 4.62
CA LEU A 105 4.14 22.41 5.45
C LEU A 105 2.77 22.99 5.81
N GLN A 106 2.43 24.18 5.33
CA GLN A 106 1.05 24.65 5.36
C GLN A 106 0.30 23.75 4.40
N VAL A 107 -0.28 22.68 4.95
CA VAL A 107 -1.40 21.98 4.35
C VAL A 107 -2.36 23.08 3.96
N ARG A 108 -2.51 23.28 2.65
CA ARG A 108 -3.44 24.28 2.14
C ARG A 108 -4.80 23.88 2.69
N PRO A 109 -5.58 24.80 3.27
CA PRO A 109 -6.94 24.48 3.67
C PRO A 109 -7.64 23.81 2.50
N PHE A 110 -8.27 22.66 2.77
CA PHE A 110 -8.95 21.84 1.78
C PHE A 110 -8.04 21.14 0.76
N ASP A 111 -6.79 20.78 1.12
CA ASP A 111 -5.87 20.10 0.19
C ASP A 111 -6.44 18.79 -0.36
N PHE A 112 -7.19 18.05 0.45
CA PHE A 112 -7.86 16.80 0.05
C PHE A 112 -8.86 17.01 -1.11
N ILE A 113 -9.49 18.19 -1.20
CA ILE A 113 -10.45 18.50 -2.26
C ILE A 113 -9.79 18.44 -3.64
N ARG A 114 -8.52 18.83 -3.75
CA ARG A 114 -7.80 18.85 -5.04
C ARG A 114 -7.69 17.47 -5.68
N GLN A 115 -7.67 16.42 -4.87
CA GLN A 115 -7.56 15.02 -5.31
C GLN A 115 -8.93 14.32 -5.34
N THR A 116 -10.00 15.00 -4.94
CA THR A 116 -11.36 14.44 -4.89
C THR A 116 -12.11 14.73 -6.19
N ASP A 117 -12.93 13.79 -6.65
CA ASP A 117 -13.73 13.97 -7.86
C ASP A 117 -14.76 15.14 -7.69
N PRO A 118 -14.90 16.04 -8.68
CA PRO A 118 -15.86 17.15 -8.64
C PRO A 118 -17.31 16.73 -8.37
N GLN A 119 -17.76 15.57 -8.86
CA GLN A 119 -19.12 15.06 -8.64
C GLN A 119 -19.32 14.62 -7.19
N GLN A 120 -18.30 14.00 -6.58
CA GLN A 120 -18.32 13.67 -5.16
C GLN A 120 -18.42 14.93 -4.32
N ILE A 121 -17.59 15.94 -4.62
CA ILE A 121 -17.64 17.24 -3.92
C ILE A 121 -19.03 17.87 -4.05
N LEU A 122 -19.59 17.89 -5.27
CA LEU A 122 -20.94 18.39 -5.53
C LEU A 122 -22.00 17.70 -4.68
N ALA A 123 -21.94 16.37 -4.57
CA ALA A 123 -22.88 15.58 -3.78
C ALA A 123 -22.91 16.01 -2.30
N PHE A 124 -21.76 16.40 -1.74
CA PHE A 124 -21.66 16.90 -0.37
C PHE A 124 -22.15 18.34 -0.23
N VAL A 125 -21.75 19.22 -1.14
CA VAL A 125 -21.97 20.66 -0.96
C VAL A 125 -23.34 21.12 -1.42
N GLN A 126 -24.04 20.39 -2.29
CA GLN A 126 -25.32 20.82 -2.89
C GLN A 126 -26.44 21.09 -1.85
N ASN A 127 -26.38 20.43 -0.69
CA ASN A 127 -27.37 20.58 0.39
C ASN A 127 -26.88 21.50 1.53
N GLU A 128 -25.68 22.08 1.40
CA GLU A 128 -25.10 22.96 2.42
C GLU A 128 -25.57 24.41 2.25
N HIS A 129 -25.40 25.22 3.29
CA HIS A 129 -25.76 26.63 3.22
C HIS A 129 -24.89 27.38 2.18
N PRO A 130 -25.42 28.34 1.39
CA PRO A 130 -24.67 28.97 0.30
C PRO A 130 -23.36 29.68 0.74
N GLN A 131 -23.23 30.05 2.02
CA GLN A 131 -21.98 30.61 2.58
C GLN A 131 -20.90 29.55 2.69
N THR A 132 -21.27 28.34 3.09
CA THR A 132 -20.36 27.20 3.22
C THR A 132 -19.90 26.76 1.84
N ILE A 133 -20.82 26.69 0.87
CA ILE A 133 -20.49 26.38 -0.52
C ILE A 133 -19.53 27.43 -1.10
N ALA A 134 -19.83 28.72 -0.89
CA ALA A 134 -18.95 29.81 -1.32
C ALA A 134 -17.55 29.73 -0.70
N LEU A 135 -17.48 29.40 0.59
CA LEU A 135 -16.21 29.21 1.28
C LEU A 135 -15.40 28.06 0.65
N ILE A 136 -16.00 26.88 0.50
CA ILE A 136 -15.34 25.70 -0.06
C ILE A 136 -14.84 26.00 -1.49
N ILE A 137 -15.72 26.50 -2.36
CA ILE A 137 -15.39 26.80 -3.76
C ILE A 137 -14.26 27.85 -3.87
N SER A 138 -14.19 28.82 -2.96
CA SER A 138 -13.13 29.85 -2.98
C SER A 138 -11.72 29.31 -2.74
N TYR A 139 -11.59 28.11 -2.17
CA TYR A 139 -10.31 27.44 -1.93
C TYR A 139 -9.99 26.33 -2.96
N MET A 140 -10.90 26.07 -3.90
CA MET A 140 -10.71 25.08 -4.97
C MET A 140 -9.92 25.64 -6.15
N GLU A 141 -9.36 24.76 -6.98
CA GLU A 141 -8.77 25.18 -8.26
C GLU A 141 -9.85 25.64 -9.24
N PRO A 142 -9.64 26.71 -10.04
CA PRO A 142 -10.69 27.32 -10.86
C PRO A 142 -11.45 26.36 -11.77
N LYS A 143 -10.75 25.36 -12.34
CA LYS A 143 -11.35 24.34 -13.21
C LYS A 143 -12.32 23.43 -12.44
N GLN A 144 -11.91 22.97 -11.26
CA GLN A 144 -12.70 22.11 -10.38
C GLN A 144 -13.87 22.89 -9.77
N ALA A 145 -13.62 24.13 -9.34
CA ALA A 145 -14.63 25.06 -8.85
C ALA A 145 -15.74 25.30 -9.89
N ALA A 146 -15.38 25.50 -11.16
CA ALA A 146 -16.34 25.69 -12.24
C ALA A 146 -17.22 24.45 -12.48
N GLN A 147 -16.64 23.25 -12.38
CA GLN A 147 -17.38 21.98 -12.51
C GLN A 147 -18.39 21.81 -11.37
N VAL A 148 -17.96 22.04 -10.12
CA VAL A 148 -18.87 21.98 -8.96
C VAL A 148 -19.95 23.05 -9.06
N MET A 149 -19.58 24.29 -9.39
CA MET A 149 -20.55 25.39 -9.56
C MET A 149 -21.57 25.08 -10.66
N GLY A 150 -21.14 24.50 -11.78
CA GLY A 150 -22.03 24.11 -12.88
C GLY A 150 -23.05 23.01 -12.52
N GLY A 151 -22.72 22.16 -11.55
CA GLY A 151 -23.62 21.11 -11.06
C GLY A 151 -24.65 21.57 -10.01
N LEU A 152 -24.51 22.78 -9.46
CA LEU A 152 -25.47 23.31 -8.48
C LEU A 152 -26.78 23.77 -9.17
N PRO A 153 -27.93 23.76 -8.47
CA PRO A 153 -29.16 24.36 -8.95
C PRO A 153 -29.00 25.84 -9.33
N PRO A 154 -29.65 26.36 -10.38
CA PRO A 154 -29.45 27.73 -10.88
C PRO A 154 -29.62 28.84 -9.82
N ASN A 155 -30.55 28.66 -8.90
CA ASN A 155 -30.80 29.60 -7.81
C ASN A 155 -29.61 29.67 -6.83
N LEU A 156 -29.00 28.52 -6.53
CA LEU A 156 -27.84 28.42 -5.65
C LEU A 156 -26.58 28.95 -6.34
N GLN A 157 -26.41 28.74 -7.66
CA GLN A 157 -25.27 29.26 -8.41
C GLN A 157 -25.13 30.79 -8.26
N ALA A 158 -26.23 31.52 -8.49
CA ALA A 158 -26.24 32.98 -8.38
C ALA A 158 -25.95 33.46 -6.94
N GLU A 159 -26.52 32.78 -5.94
CA GLU A 159 -26.32 33.13 -4.54
C GLU A 159 -24.90 32.87 -4.06
N VAL A 160 -24.32 31.72 -4.45
CA VAL A 160 -22.95 31.35 -4.14
C VAL A 160 -21.96 32.30 -4.82
N ALA A 161 -22.15 32.60 -6.11
CA ALA A 161 -21.30 33.54 -6.85
C ALA A 161 -21.28 34.94 -6.21
N LYS A 162 -22.45 35.44 -5.78
CA LYS A 162 -22.55 36.72 -5.06
C LYS A 162 -21.75 36.69 -3.76
N ARG A 163 -21.86 35.61 -2.98
CA ARG A 163 -21.14 35.46 -1.70
C ARG A 163 -19.64 35.36 -1.90
N ILE A 164 -19.16 34.62 -2.90
CA ILE A 164 -17.72 34.56 -3.26
C ILE A 164 -17.19 35.97 -3.57
N ALA A 165 -17.93 36.75 -4.37
CA ALA A 165 -17.53 38.09 -4.77
C ALA A 165 -17.50 39.11 -3.61
N SER A 166 -18.34 38.92 -2.58
CA SER A 166 -18.43 39.83 -1.43
C SER A 166 -17.70 39.34 -0.17
N MET A 167 -17.06 38.17 -0.21
CA MET A 167 -16.43 37.57 0.96
C MET A 167 -15.06 38.21 1.22
N GLU A 168 -14.86 38.74 2.43
CA GLU A 168 -13.60 39.43 2.77
C GLU A 168 -12.61 38.54 3.52
N ARG A 169 -12.88 38.21 4.78
CA ARG A 169 -11.97 37.44 5.63
C ARG A 169 -12.75 36.42 6.46
N VAL A 170 -12.29 35.18 6.43
CA VAL A 170 -12.77 34.10 7.29
C VAL A 170 -11.74 33.83 8.37
N THR A 171 -12.20 33.66 9.61
CA THR A 171 -11.29 33.37 10.72
C THR A 171 -10.69 31.97 10.55
N PRO A 172 -9.40 31.77 10.89
CA PRO A 172 -8.75 30.47 10.75
C PRO A 172 -9.45 29.34 11.52
N GLU A 173 -10.11 29.66 12.63
CA GLU A 173 -10.86 28.68 13.44
C GLU A 173 -12.09 28.14 12.70
N VAL A 174 -12.87 29.03 12.07
CA VAL A 174 -14.04 28.64 11.26
C VAL A 174 -13.59 27.83 10.05
N LEU A 175 -12.50 28.24 9.41
CA LEU A 175 -11.93 27.52 8.27
C LEU A 175 -11.56 26.07 8.63
N ARG A 176 -10.84 25.87 9.75
CA ARG A 176 -10.47 24.53 10.24
C ARG A 176 -11.67 23.68 10.64
N GLU A 177 -12.71 24.29 11.19
CA GLU A 177 -13.92 23.55 11.58
C GLU A 177 -14.66 23.04 10.34
N VAL A 178 -14.85 23.91 9.34
CA VAL A 178 -15.47 23.53 8.06
C VAL A 178 -14.66 22.47 7.34
N GLU A 179 -13.33 22.63 7.30
CA GLU A 179 -12.40 21.65 6.74
C GLU A 179 -12.54 20.29 7.42
N ARG A 180 -12.50 20.23 8.76
CA ARG A 180 -12.62 18.98 9.51
C ARG A 180 -13.95 18.27 9.28
N VAL A 181 -15.06 19.03 9.24
CA VAL A 181 -16.39 18.45 9.00
C VAL A 181 -16.49 17.91 7.58
N LEU A 182 -15.97 18.65 6.60
CA LEU A 182 -15.98 18.23 5.21
C LEU A 182 -15.07 17.01 4.98
N GLU A 183 -13.86 17.00 5.55
CA GLU A 183 -12.93 15.88 5.49
C GLU A 183 -13.53 14.61 6.11
N ARG A 184 -14.24 14.72 7.24
CA ARG A 184 -14.98 13.59 7.85
C ARG A 184 -16.12 13.09 6.97
N LYS A 185 -16.89 13.97 6.34
CA LYS A 185 -17.98 13.57 5.44
C LYS A 185 -17.43 12.90 4.18
N VAL A 186 -16.38 13.46 3.58
CA VAL A 186 -15.69 12.88 2.44
C VAL A 186 -15.06 11.54 2.81
N SER A 187 -14.40 11.41 3.97
CA SER A 187 -13.81 10.14 4.40
C SER A 187 -14.83 9.07 4.76
N THR A 188 -16.01 9.44 5.28
CA THR A 188 -17.11 8.50 5.55
C THR A 188 -17.66 7.93 4.25
N VAL A 189 -17.72 8.73 3.18
CA VAL A 189 -18.15 8.25 1.85
C VAL A 189 -17.01 7.57 1.09
N LEU A 190 -15.75 7.97 1.26
CA LEU A 190 -14.60 7.17 0.81
C LEU A 190 -14.53 5.82 1.54
N SER A 191 -15.20 5.69 2.70
CA SER A 191 -15.39 4.41 3.40
C SER A 191 -16.66 3.67 2.99
N GLN A 192 -17.58 4.32 2.25
CA GLN A 192 -18.82 3.74 1.73
C GLN A 192 -18.81 3.47 0.22
N ASP A 193 -17.91 4.11 -0.54
CA ASP A 193 -17.55 3.70 -1.89
C ASP A 193 -16.45 2.65 -1.76
N PHE A 194 -16.82 1.40 -2.04
CA PHE A 194 -15.98 0.26 -2.34
C PHE A 194 -14.51 0.67 -2.59
N THR A 195 -13.61 0.34 -1.66
CA THR A 195 -12.37 -0.25 -2.16
C THR A 195 -12.85 -1.38 -3.06
N ILE A 196 -12.58 -1.26 -4.36
CA ILE A 196 -12.82 -2.33 -5.31
C ILE A 196 -11.90 -3.48 -4.85
N ALA A 197 -12.35 -4.22 -3.85
CA ALA A 197 -11.69 -5.39 -3.27
C ALA A 197 -12.09 -6.66 -4.04
N GLY A 198 -12.73 -6.47 -5.20
CA GLY A 198 -13.29 -7.49 -6.06
C GLY A 198 -13.61 -6.91 -7.44
N GLY A 199 -14.39 -7.63 -8.24
CA GLY A 199 -14.63 -7.28 -9.64
C GLY A 199 -13.93 -8.24 -10.58
N LEU A 200 -14.27 -8.12 -11.86
CA LEU A 200 -13.87 -9.08 -12.88
C LEU A 200 -12.36 -9.24 -12.98
N ASP A 201 -11.59 -8.14 -12.91
CA ASP A 201 -10.13 -8.19 -13.00
C ASP A 201 -9.47 -8.80 -11.76
N ALA A 202 -10.02 -8.54 -10.57
CA ALA A 202 -9.55 -9.17 -9.33
C ALA A 202 -9.85 -10.68 -9.32
N LEU A 203 -11.04 -11.07 -9.77
CA LEU A 203 -11.42 -12.48 -9.92
C LEU A 203 -10.51 -13.18 -10.94
N VAL A 204 -10.28 -12.57 -12.10
CA VAL A 204 -9.36 -13.07 -13.13
C VAL A 204 -7.95 -13.23 -12.56
N ALA A 205 -7.43 -12.24 -11.82
CA ALA A 205 -6.12 -12.33 -11.19
C ALA A 205 -6.04 -13.46 -10.14
N ILE A 206 -7.10 -13.68 -9.36
CA ILE A 206 -7.18 -14.79 -8.39
C ILE A 206 -7.19 -16.14 -9.12
N ILE A 207 -8.08 -16.31 -10.12
CA ILE A 207 -8.19 -17.53 -10.91
C ILE A 207 -6.85 -17.84 -11.59
N ASN A 208 -6.20 -16.81 -12.13
CA ASN A 208 -4.91 -16.90 -12.81
C ASN A 208 -3.75 -17.39 -11.94
N ASN A 209 -3.84 -17.22 -10.62
CA ASN A 209 -2.84 -17.67 -9.66
C ASN A 209 -3.30 -18.91 -8.87
N ALA A 210 -4.53 -19.37 -9.09
CA ALA A 210 -5.07 -20.57 -8.47
C ALA A 210 -4.58 -21.83 -9.21
N ASP A 211 -4.66 -22.97 -8.55
CA ASP A 211 -4.45 -24.27 -9.21
C ASP A 211 -5.64 -24.61 -10.12
N ARG A 212 -5.40 -25.50 -11.10
CA ARG A 212 -6.39 -25.86 -12.13
C ARG A 212 -7.68 -26.45 -11.55
N ALA A 213 -7.61 -27.17 -10.42
CA ALA A 213 -8.80 -27.74 -9.80
C ALA A 213 -9.69 -26.64 -9.21
N THR A 214 -9.07 -25.64 -8.57
CA THR A 214 -9.75 -24.44 -8.07
C THR A 214 -10.34 -23.60 -9.21
N GLU A 215 -9.56 -23.30 -10.25
CA GLU A 215 -10.04 -22.59 -11.46
C GLU A 215 -11.27 -23.30 -12.06
N ARG A 216 -11.17 -24.61 -12.30
CA ARG A 216 -12.23 -25.39 -12.92
C ARG A 216 -13.50 -25.39 -12.07
N ASN A 217 -13.38 -25.60 -10.76
CA ASN A 217 -14.52 -25.59 -9.86
C ASN A 217 -15.21 -24.21 -9.82
N ILE A 218 -14.43 -23.13 -9.81
CA ILE A 218 -14.96 -21.75 -9.85
C ILE A 218 -15.68 -21.51 -11.18
N MET A 219 -15.06 -21.85 -12.31
CA MET A 219 -15.62 -21.64 -13.64
C MET A 219 -16.87 -22.48 -13.91
N GLU A 220 -16.88 -23.76 -13.52
CA GLU A 220 -18.06 -24.64 -13.67
C GLU A 220 -19.25 -24.09 -12.86
N LYS A 221 -19.00 -23.59 -11.63
CA LYS A 221 -20.05 -22.97 -10.81
C LYS A 221 -20.52 -21.63 -11.37
N LEU A 222 -19.60 -20.82 -11.89
CA LEU A 222 -19.94 -19.58 -12.57
C LEU A 222 -20.78 -19.83 -13.83
N GLU A 223 -20.46 -20.84 -14.64
CA GLU A 223 -21.25 -21.20 -15.83
C GLU A 223 -22.68 -21.67 -15.49
N GLU A 224 -22.85 -22.37 -14.36
CA GLU A 224 -24.17 -22.80 -13.89
C GLU A 224 -25.03 -21.65 -13.36
N GLU A 225 -24.44 -20.72 -12.61
CA GLU A 225 -25.17 -19.64 -11.93
C GLU A 225 -25.30 -18.37 -12.78
N ASP A 226 -24.25 -17.99 -13.51
CA ASP A 226 -24.19 -16.78 -14.33
C ASP A 226 -23.33 -16.98 -15.60
N PRO A 227 -23.94 -17.49 -16.70
CA PRO A 227 -23.24 -17.76 -17.95
C PRO A 227 -22.61 -16.51 -18.59
N GLU A 228 -23.21 -15.33 -18.38
CA GLU A 228 -22.69 -14.08 -18.96
C GLU A 228 -21.39 -13.67 -18.24
N LEU A 229 -21.39 -13.69 -16.91
CA LEU A 229 -20.18 -13.41 -16.13
C LEU A 229 -19.07 -14.44 -16.38
N ALA A 230 -19.41 -15.72 -16.49
CA ALA A 230 -18.45 -16.77 -16.83
C ALA A 230 -17.77 -16.49 -18.19
N GLU A 231 -18.54 -16.04 -19.18
CA GLU A 231 -18.01 -15.70 -20.49
C GLU A 231 -17.11 -14.44 -20.44
N GLU A 232 -17.47 -13.44 -19.64
CA GLU A 232 -16.62 -12.26 -19.41
C GLU A 232 -15.29 -12.61 -18.71
N VAL A 233 -15.32 -13.53 -17.73
CA VAL A 233 -14.11 -14.05 -17.08
C VAL A 233 -13.25 -14.79 -18.09
N LYS A 234 -13.84 -15.71 -18.88
CA LYS A 234 -13.11 -16.48 -19.92
C LYS A 234 -12.40 -15.58 -20.92
N LYS A 235 -13.07 -14.54 -21.41
CA LYS A 235 -12.47 -13.58 -22.37
C LYS A 235 -11.22 -12.89 -21.82
N ARG A 236 -11.07 -12.81 -20.50
CA ARG A 236 -9.92 -12.19 -19.82
C ARG A 236 -8.88 -13.19 -19.33
N LEU A 237 -9.17 -14.49 -19.37
CA LEU A 237 -8.18 -15.53 -19.07
C LEU A 237 -7.32 -15.80 -20.31
N PHE A 238 -6.02 -15.52 -20.22
CA PHE A 238 -5.06 -15.97 -21.22
C PHE A 238 -4.68 -17.42 -20.94
N VAL A 239 -5.08 -18.35 -21.81
CA VAL A 239 -4.79 -19.78 -21.72
C VAL A 239 -3.58 -20.18 -22.58
N PHE A 240 -3.00 -21.36 -22.32
CA PHE A 240 -1.82 -21.82 -23.05
C PHE A 240 -2.05 -21.94 -24.57
N GLU A 241 -3.26 -22.28 -25.02
CA GLU A 241 -3.59 -22.33 -26.45
C GLU A 241 -3.67 -20.94 -27.10
N ASP A 242 -3.89 -19.85 -26.33
CA ASP A 242 -3.92 -18.48 -26.85
C ASP A 242 -2.54 -18.01 -27.34
N ILE A 243 -1.47 -18.75 -27.02
CA ILE A 243 -0.14 -18.55 -27.61
C ILE A 243 -0.21 -18.63 -29.14
N LEU A 244 -1.19 -19.34 -29.72
CA LEU A 244 -1.44 -19.32 -31.17
C LEU A 244 -1.70 -17.92 -31.72
N GLY A 245 -2.27 -17.01 -30.93
CA GLY A 245 -2.53 -15.62 -31.30
C GLY A 245 -1.32 -14.69 -31.20
N LEU A 246 -0.26 -15.06 -30.47
CA LEU A 246 0.93 -14.21 -30.31
C LEU A 246 1.70 -14.08 -31.62
N ASP A 247 2.24 -12.90 -31.90
CA ASP A 247 3.13 -12.74 -33.05
C ASP A 247 4.47 -13.47 -32.83
N ASP A 248 5.18 -13.76 -33.93
CA ASP A 248 6.44 -14.52 -33.89
C ASP A 248 7.51 -13.83 -33.03
N ARG A 249 7.55 -12.49 -32.96
CA ARG A 249 8.55 -11.78 -32.14
C ARG A 249 8.25 -11.93 -30.65
N SER A 250 6.99 -11.80 -30.26
CA SER A 250 6.55 -12.00 -28.88
C SER A 250 6.85 -13.42 -28.40
N LEU A 251 6.54 -14.45 -29.22
CA LEU A 251 6.86 -15.83 -28.86
C LEU A 251 8.38 -16.06 -28.74
N GLN A 252 9.19 -15.51 -29.65
CA GLN A 252 10.66 -15.59 -29.55
C GLN A 252 11.20 -14.90 -28.30
N ARG A 253 10.58 -13.81 -27.84
CA ARG A 253 10.96 -13.13 -26.59
C ARG A 253 10.67 -14.00 -25.37
N VAL A 254 9.49 -14.62 -25.33
CA VAL A 254 9.07 -15.56 -24.28
C VAL A 254 10.03 -16.75 -24.22
N LEU A 255 10.37 -17.34 -25.37
CA LEU A 255 11.27 -18.49 -25.46
C LEU A 255 12.69 -18.24 -24.92
N ARG A 256 13.09 -16.98 -24.69
CA ARG A 256 14.39 -16.65 -24.06
C ARG A 256 14.34 -16.76 -22.53
N ASP A 257 13.15 -16.65 -21.94
CA ASP A 257 12.95 -16.59 -20.48
C ASP A 257 12.34 -17.89 -19.93
N VAL A 258 12.12 -18.89 -20.79
CA VAL A 258 11.57 -20.20 -20.44
C VAL A 258 12.64 -21.29 -20.61
N ASP A 259 12.71 -22.22 -19.64
CA ASP A 259 13.55 -23.42 -19.75
C ASP A 259 13.01 -24.37 -20.83
N MET A 260 13.89 -24.83 -21.74
CA MET A 260 13.53 -25.76 -22.81
C MET A 260 12.95 -27.08 -22.29
N LYS A 261 13.27 -27.51 -21.06
CA LYS A 261 12.64 -28.68 -20.44
C LYS A 261 11.17 -28.45 -20.13
N ASP A 262 10.82 -27.26 -19.64
CA ASP A 262 9.42 -26.90 -19.39
C ASP A 262 8.67 -26.75 -20.73
N VAL A 263 9.31 -26.24 -21.78
CA VAL A 263 8.74 -26.23 -23.14
C VAL A 263 8.47 -27.65 -23.65
N ALA A 264 9.44 -28.56 -23.52
CA ALA A 264 9.30 -29.96 -23.95
C ALA A 264 8.12 -30.63 -23.25
N LEU A 265 8.01 -30.45 -21.93
CA LEU A 265 6.95 -31.03 -21.12
C LEU A 265 5.58 -30.44 -21.48
N ALA A 266 5.48 -29.11 -21.59
CA ALA A 266 4.25 -28.41 -21.95
C ALA A 266 3.72 -28.79 -23.33
N LEU A 267 4.62 -28.95 -24.32
CA LEU A 267 4.25 -29.32 -25.69
C LEU A 267 3.71 -30.75 -25.82
N LYS A 268 3.96 -31.65 -24.85
CA LYS A 268 3.38 -33.01 -24.89
C LYS A 268 1.85 -32.99 -24.81
N GLY A 269 1.26 -31.99 -24.15
CA GLY A 269 -0.19 -31.77 -24.08
C GLY A 269 -0.75 -30.73 -25.06
N ALA A 270 0.10 -30.13 -25.90
CA ALA A 270 -0.31 -29.06 -26.82
C ALA A 270 -0.90 -29.58 -28.13
N SER A 271 -1.74 -28.76 -28.77
CA SER A 271 -2.23 -29.00 -30.14
C SER A 271 -1.09 -29.06 -31.18
N GLU A 272 -1.30 -29.75 -32.31
CA GLU A 272 -0.29 -29.82 -33.38
C GLU A 272 0.07 -28.44 -33.92
N ALA A 273 -0.94 -27.58 -34.13
CA ALA A 273 -0.74 -26.21 -34.58
C ALA A 273 0.16 -25.41 -33.63
N LEU A 274 -0.04 -25.57 -32.31
CA LEU A 274 0.78 -24.88 -31.32
C LEU A 274 2.21 -25.40 -31.30
N ARG A 275 2.42 -26.72 -31.41
CA ARG A 275 3.77 -27.31 -31.56
C ARG A 275 4.50 -26.75 -32.77
N GLU A 276 3.83 -26.69 -33.92
CA GLU A 276 4.43 -26.13 -35.15
C GLU A 276 4.81 -24.66 -34.97
N LYS A 277 3.98 -23.86 -34.28
CA LYS A 277 4.29 -22.46 -33.98
C LYS A 277 5.54 -22.31 -33.13
N PHE A 278 5.70 -23.15 -32.09
CA PHE A 278 6.92 -23.19 -31.28
C PHE A 278 8.14 -23.60 -32.13
N PHE A 279 8.02 -24.66 -32.95
CA PHE A 279 9.12 -25.11 -33.80
C PHE A 279 9.56 -24.07 -34.83
N LYS A 280 8.61 -23.35 -35.43
CA LYS A 280 8.89 -22.27 -36.38
C LYS A 280 9.70 -21.12 -35.76
N ASN A 281 9.52 -20.89 -34.47
CA ASN A 281 10.16 -19.80 -33.72
C ASN A 281 11.47 -20.23 -33.01
N LEU A 282 11.92 -21.46 -33.23
CA LEU A 282 13.17 -22.00 -32.70
C LEU A 282 14.19 -22.23 -33.83
N SER A 283 15.47 -22.27 -33.47
CA SER A 283 16.51 -22.69 -34.42
C SER A 283 16.38 -24.18 -34.75
N LYS A 284 16.81 -24.60 -35.95
CA LYS A 284 16.74 -26.02 -36.38
C LYS A 284 17.32 -26.99 -35.33
N ARG A 285 18.47 -26.64 -34.76
CA ARG A 285 19.12 -27.44 -33.70
C ARG A 285 18.28 -27.52 -32.42
N ALA A 286 17.67 -26.40 -32.00
CA ALA A 286 16.81 -26.38 -30.82
C ALA A 286 15.54 -27.21 -31.04
N VAL A 287 14.97 -27.19 -32.24
CA VAL A 287 13.82 -28.03 -32.62
C VAL A 287 14.17 -29.51 -32.56
N GLU A 288 15.33 -29.90 -33.10
CA GLU A 288 15.81 -31.29 -33.05
C GLU A 288 15.97 -31.76 -31.60
N MET A 289 16.67 -30.98 -30.77
CA MET A 289 16.83 -31.29 -29.34
C MET A 289 15.49 -31.37 -28.60
N LEU A 290 14.58 -30.44 -28.87
CA LEU A 290 13.25 -30.42 -28.24
C LEU A 290 12.43 -31.65 -28.61
N LYS A 291 12.49 -32.10 -29.86
CA LYS A 291 11.81 -33.33 -30.31
C LYS A 291 12.41 -34.57 -29.66
N GLU A 292 13.74 -34.66 -29.59
CA GLU A 292 14.43 -35.74 -28.89
C GLU A 292 14.06 -35.80 -27.40
N ASP A 293 14.05 -34.64 -26.71
CA ASP A 293 13.66 -34.55 -25.30
C ASP A 293 12.20 -35.01 -25.10
N MET A 294 11.28 -34.57 -25.97
CA MET A 294 9.88 -34.98 -25.93
C MET A 294 9.70 -36.50 -26.14
N GLU A 295 10.52 -37.12 -26.98
CA GLU A 295 10.51 -38.57 -27.22
C GLU A 295 11.11 -39.33 -26.02
N TYR A 296 12.25 -38.86 -25.52
CA TYR A 296 12.96 -39.46 -24.39
C TYR A 296 12.15 -39.43 -23.08
N MET A 297 11.36 -38.38 -22.85
CA MET A 297 10.48 -38.27 -21.68
C MET A 297 9.42 -39.38 -21.60
N GLY A 298 9.04 -40.01 -22.72
CA GLY A 298 8.02 -41.06 -22.73
C GLY A 298 6.64 -40.57 -22.25
N PRO A 299 5.83 -41.42 -21.59
CA PRO A 299 4.56 -41.03 -20.99
C PRO A 299 4.78 -40.14 -19.75
N VAL A 300 4.19 -38.96 -19.76
CA VAL A 300 4.27 -37.98 -18.66
C VAL A 300 2.90 -37.83 -18.01
N ARG A 301 2.86 -37.42 -16.73
CA ARG A 301 1.59 -37.20 -16.03
C ARG A 301 0.96 -35.90 -16.52
N VAL A 302 -0.36 -35.90 -16.68
CA VAL A 302 -1.14 -34.71 -17.09
C VAL A 302 -0.83 -33.51 -16.19
N ARG A 303 -0.76 -33.73 -14.87
CA ARG A 303 -0.42 -32.67 -13.90
C ARG A 303 0.93 -32.00 -14.17
N ASP A 304 1.95 -32.79 -14.52
CA ASP A 304 3.29 -32.24 -14.76
C ASP A 304 3.32 -31.42 -16.06
N VAL A 305 2.50 -31.79 -17.06
CA VAL A 305 2.29 -31.02 -18.29
C VAL A 305 1.58 -29.70 -18.00
N GLU A 306 0.50 -29.73 -17.22
CA GLU A 306 -0.26 -28.54 -16.83
C GLU A 306 0.59 -27.55 -16.02
N GLU A 307 1.40 -28.04 -15.07
CA GLU A 307 2.36 -27.21 -14.32
C GLU A 307 3.36 -26.52 -15.25
N ALA A 308 3.88 -27.23 -16.25
CA ALA A 308 4.78 -26.64 -17.24
C ALA A 308 4.10 -25.61 -18.15
N GLN A 309 2.86 -25.87 -18.58
CA GLN A 309 2.06 -24.91 -19.35
C GLN A 309 1.79 -23.63 -18.54
N GLN A 310 1.44 -23.77 -17.25
CA GLN A 310 1.19 -22.63 -16.38
C GLN A 310 2.44 -21.77 -16.17
N LYS A 311 3.61 -22.39 -16.01
CA LYS A 311 4.88 -21.64 -15.94
C LYS A 311 5.09 -20.77 -17.18
N ILE A 312 4.83 -21.30 -18.37
CA ILE A 312 4.99 -20.56 -19.63
C ILE A 312 3.99 -19.39 -19.70
N VAL A 313 2.72 -19.63 -19.35
CA VAL A 313 1.69 -18.59 -19.28
C VAL A 313 2.09 -17.48 -18.30
N ASN A 314 2.65 -17.82 -17.15
CA ASN A 314 3.11 -16.85 -16.16
C ASN A 314 4.26 -15.97 -16.70
N VAL A 315 5.20 -16.55 -17.45
CA VAL A 315 6.28 -15.79 -18.10
C VAL A 315 5.73 -14.82 -19.15
N ILE A 316 4.78 -15.27 -19.97
CA ILE A 316 4.11 -14.42 -20.97
C ILE A 316 3.48 -13.21 -20.28
N ARG A 317 2.75 -13.42 -19.18
CA ARG A 317 2.11 -12.33 -18.44
C ARG A 317 3.11 -11.37 -17.82
N ALA A 318 4.18 -11.87 -17.21
CA ALA A 318 5.23 -11.01 -16.68
C ALA A 318 5.85 -10.11 -17.76
N LEU A 319 6.01 -10.62 -18.98
CA LEU A 319 6.49 -9.85 -20.13
C LEU A 319 5.44 -8.86 -20.66
N GLU A 320 4.15 -9.20 -20.61
CA GLU A 320 3.05 -8.30 -20.96
C GLU A 320 2.97 -7.13 -19.96
N GLU A 321 3.03 -7.42 -18.66
CA GLU A 321 3.05 -6.42 -17.60
C GLU A 321 4.26 -5.49 -17.69
N ALA A 322 5.42 -6.02 -18.12
CA ALA A 322 6.62 -5.23 -18.41
C ALA A 322 6.51 -4.41 -19.71
N GLY A 323 5.47 -4.60 -20.52
CA GLY A 323 5.28 -3.96 -21.82
C GLY A 323 6.26 -4.46 -22.90
N GLU A 324 6.89 -5.62 -22.69
CA GLU A 324 7.84 -6.21 -23.64
C GLU A 324 7.15 -7.02 -24.75
N ILE A 325 5.95 -7.52 -24.48
CA ILE A 325 5.09 -8.19 -25.46
C ILE A 325 3.67 -7.61 -25.38
N VAL A 326 2.92 -7.74 -26.48
CA VAL A 326 1.52 -7.33 -26.54
C VAL A 326 0.67 -8.57 -26.82
N ILE A 327 -0.32 -8.82 -25.98
CA ILE A 327 -1.29 -9.89 -26.17
C ILE A 327 -2.53 -9.30 -26.83
N ALA A 328 -2.82 -9.69 -28.06
CA ALA A 328 -4.09 -9.36 -28.69
C ALA A 328 -5.21 -10.17 -28.02
N ARG A 329 -5.83 -9.61 -26.98
CA ARG A 329 -7.04 -10.16 -26.37
C ARG A 329 -8.20 -9.82 -27.31
N GLY A 330 -8.84 -10.83 -27.88
CA GLY A 330 -9.90 -10.64 -28.88
C GLY A 330 -10.99 -9.69 -28.38
N GLY A 331 -10.95 -8.44 -28.83
CA GLY A 331 -11.90 -7.41 -28.39
C GLY A 331 -11.45 -5.95 -28.59
N GLU A 332 -10.16 -5.66 -28.69
CA GLU A 332 -9.70 -4.28 -28.96
C GLU A 332 -9.21 -4.14 -30.41
N GLU A 333 -9.90 -3.27 -31.15
CA GLU A 333 -9.59 -2.90 -32.53
C GLU A 333 -8.13 -2.45 -32.66
N GLU A 334 -7.42 -3.06 -33.60
CA GLU A 334 -6.09 -2.65 -34.06
C GLU A 334 -6.11 -1.16 -34.44
N LEU A 335 -5.50 -0.31 -33.62
CA LEU A 335 -5.05 0.99 -34.08
C LEU A 335 -3.79 0.80 -34.93
N ILE A 336 -4.01 0.75 -36.25
CA ILE A 336 -2.95 0.81 -37.26
C ILE A 336 -2.40 2.24 -37.29
N VAL A 337 -1.08 2.39 -37.20
CA VAL A 337 -0.34 3.60 -37.62
C VAL A 337 0.38 3.32 -38.93
#